data_AF-K1SUY9-F1
#
_entry.id   AF-K1SUY9-F1
#
_cell.length_a   1.000
_cell.length_b   1.000
_cell.length_c   1.000
_cell.angle_alpha   90.00
_cell.angle_beta   90.00
_cell.angle_gamma   90.00
#
_symmetry.space_group_name_H-M   'P 1'
#
loop_
_entity.id
_entity.type
_entity.pdbx_description
1 polymer ?
#
loop_
_entity_poly.entity_id
_entity_poly.type
_entity_poly.pdbx_seq_one_letter_code
_entity_poly.pdbx_strand_id
1 'polypeptide(L)'
;MSARRSILANDSRNEYIAMHDCGASTELIADRFGRFGFVSTPSTACSSAMNAILVGANLIRSGAFDIVVAGGSECLTRFHLNGFNAL
;
A
#
# COMPACT_ATOMS: atom_id res chain seq x y z
N MET A 1 -3.50 27.54 -10.76
CA MET A 1 -4.23 26.78 -11.81
C MET A 1 -3.28 26.28 -12.93
N SER A 2 -2.08 25.78 -12.61
CA SER A 2 -1.05 25.38 -13.61
C SER A 2 -0.64 23.90 -13.53
N ALA A 3 -0.87 23.21 -12.40
CA ALA A 3 -0.36 21.86 -12.17
C ALA A 3 -1.21 20.70 -12.75
N ARG A 4 -2.47 20.95 -13.18
CA ARG A 4 -3.38 19.85 -13.58
C ARG A 4 -3.11 19.25 -14.96
N ARG A 5 -2.26 19.87 -15.79
CA ARG A 5 -2.04 19.45 -17.19
C ARG A 5 -0.71 18.71 -17.45
N SER A 6 0.20 18.65 -16.48
CA SER A 6 1.54 18.10 -16.71
C SER A 6 1.58 16.57 -16.73
N ILE A 7 0.80 15.87 -15.90
CA ILE A 7 0.85 14.40 -15.80
C ILE A 7 0.32 13.64 -17.04
N LEU A 8 -0.47 14.29 -17.89
CA LEU A 8 -0.99 13.67 -19.12
C LEU A 8 -0.07 13.86 -20.34
N ALA A 9 0.93 14.74 -20.22
CA ALA A 9 1.84 15.11 -21.31
C ALA A 9 3.32 14.92 -20.94
N ASN A 10 3.60 14.41 -19.74
CA ASN A 10 4.95 14.23 -19.21
C ASN A 10 5.00 13.03 -18.28
N ASP A 11 5.71 11.99 -18.72
CA ASP A 11 5.84 10.71 -18.02
C ASP A 11 6.88 10.70 -16.90
N SER A 12 7.64 11.79 -16.70
CA SER A 12 8.70 11.88 -15.68
C SER A 12 8.24 11.68 -14.23
N ARG A 13 6.93 11.60 -13.99
CA ARG A 13 6.32 11.41 -12.66
C ARG A 13 5.47 10.13 -12.57
N ASN A 14 5.48 9.27 -13.60
CA ASN A 14 4.63 8.08 -13.64
C ASN A 14 4.93 7.09 -12.50
N GLU A 15 6.17 7.04 -12.01
CA GLU A 15 6.54 6.23 -10.83
C GLU A 15 5.70 6.59 -9.60
N TYR A 16 5.41 7.87 -9.35
CA TYR A 16 4.60 8.29 -8.20
C TYR A 16 3.11 7.95 -8.39
N ILE A 17 2.66 7.88 -9.64
CA ILE A 17 1.28 7.47 -9.96
C ILE A 17 1.13 5.97 -9.72
N ALA A 18 2.13 5.17 -10.13
CA ALA A 18 2.14 3.73 -9.87
C ALA A 18 2.10 3.41 -8.36
N MET A 19 2.71 4.24 -7.52
CA MET A 19 2.68 4.11 -6.05
C MET A 19 1.35 4.52 -5.39
N HIS A 20 0.39 5.06 -6.15
CA HIS A 20 -0.90 5.48 -5.60
C HIS A 20 -1.84 4.28 -5.36
N ASP A 21 -1.62 3.15 -6.04
CA ASP A 21 -2.38 1.94 -5.75
C ASP A 21 -2.06 1.42 -4.34
N CYS A 22 -3.08 1.00 -3.60
CA CYS A 22 -2.90 0.56 -2.22
C CYS A 22 -2.04 -0.71 -2.12
N GLY A 23 -2.06 -1.56 -3.14
CA GLY A 23 -1.26 -2.78 -3.23
C GLY A 23 0.16 -2.57 -3.70
N ALA A 24 0.51 -1.41 -4.27
CA ALA A 24 1.82 -1.16 -4.87
C ALA A 24 2.98 -1.48 -3.90
N SER A 25 2.87 -1.05 -2.63
CA SER A 25 3.90 -1.34 -1.63
C SER A 25 4.04 -2.84 -1.33
N THR A 26 2.92 -3.56 -1.21
CA THR A 26 2.89 -5.01 -0.99
C THR A 26 3.51 -5.76 -2.18
N GLU A 27 3.15 -5.36 -3.40
CA GLU A 27 3.68 -5.96 -4.64
C GLU A 27 5.18 -5.73 -4.77
N LEU A 28 5.68 -4.51 -4.50
CA LEU A 28 7.11 -4.22 -4.53
C LEU A 28 7.91 -5.03 -3.50
N ILE A 29 7.34 -5.25 -2.31
CA ILE A 29 7.94 -6.13 -1.30
C ILE A 29 7.94 -7.57 -1.82
N ALA A 30 6.83 -8.04 -2.39
CA ALA A 30 6.72 -9.38 -2.95
C ALA A 30 7.72 -9.61 -4.09
N ASP A 31 7.87 -8.65 -5.01
CA ASP A 31 8.81 -8.70 -6.12
C ASP A 31 10.27 -8.66 -5.65
N ARG A 32 10.57 -7.87 -4.62
CA ARG A 32 11.93 -7.75 -4.08
C ARG A 32 12.40 -9.01 -3.35
N PHE A 33 11.52 -9.65 -2.57
CA PHE A 33 11.90 -10.82 -1.76
C PHE A 33 11.51 -12.17 -2.40
N GLY A 34 10.62 -12.16 -3.38
CA GLY A 34 10.14 -13.35 -4.10
C GLY A 34 9.24 -14.28 -3.28
N ARG A 35 8.90 -15.43 -3.87
CA ARG A 35 8.25 -16.64 -3.28
C ARG A 35 7.28 -16.44 -2.10
N PHE A 36 6.30 -15.54 -2.23
CA PHE A 36 5.14 -15.54 -1.34
C PHE A 36 4.05 -16.48 -1.89
N GLY A 37 3.53 -17.38 -1.04
CA GLY A 37 2.39 -18.24 -1.40
C GLY A 37 1.05 -17.51 -1.34
N PHE A 38 1.00 -16.33 -0.71
CA PHE A 38 -0.16 -15.47 -0.61
C PHE A 38 0.30 -14.01 -0.49
N VAL A 39 -0.31 -13.13 -1.27
CA VAL A 39 -0.06 -11.69 -1.30
C VAL A 39 -1.40 -10.98 -1.26
N SER A 40 -1.59 -10.05 -0.32
CA SER A 40 -2.85 -9.33 -0.15
C SER A 40 -2.64 -8.02 0.59
N THR A 41 -3.48 -7.03 0.28
CA THR A 41 -3.41 -5.67 0.83
C THR A 41 -4.77 -5.27 1.39
N PRO A 42 -5.11 -5.66 2.63
CA PRO A 42 -6.35 -5.23 3.25
C PRO A 42 -6.33 -3.71 3.50
N SER A 43 -7.31 -3.00 2.95
CA SER A 43 -7.43 -1.55 3.08
C SER A 43 -8.68 -1.19 3.88
N THR A 44 -8.46 -0.60 5.05
CA THR A 44 -9.50 -0.11 5.97
C THR A 44 -9.11 1.24 6.57
N ALA A 45 -8.56 2.14 5.74
CA ALA A 45 -8.02 3.45 6.14
C ALA A 45 -6.96 3.32 7.25
N CYS A 46 -7.05 4.11 8.33
CA CYS A 46 -6.04 4.19 9.38
C CYS A 46 -5.79 2.86 10.12
N SER A 47 -6.71 1.90 10.07
CA SER A 47 -6.58 0.59 10.73
C SER A 47 -5.99 -0.51 9.83
N SER A 48 -5.62 -0.20 8.58
CA SER A 48 -5.19 -1.18 7.58
C SER A 48 -4.03 -2.06 8.06
N ALA A 49 -2.97 -1.46 8.63
CA ALA A 49 -1.80 -2.21 9.11
C ALA A 49 -2.16 -3.18 10.27
N MET A 50 -3.07 -2.77 11.15
CA MET A 50 -3.55 -3.63 12.24
C MET A 50 -4.38 -4.79 11.71
N ASN A 51 -5.23 -4.53 10.70
CA ASN A 51 -6.01 -5.58 10.04
C ASN A 51 -5.13 -6.54 9.24
N ALA A 52 -4.04 -6.08 8.62
CA ALA A 52 -3.06 -6.94 7.97
C ALA A 52 -2.39 -7.89 8.99
N ILE A 53 -2.03 -7.38 10.17
CA ILE A 53 -1.49 -8.20 11.27
C ILE A 53 -2.52 -9.23 11.74
N LEU A 54 -3.79 -8.83 11.91
CA LEU A 54 -4.86 -9.75 12.30
C LEU A 54 -5.07 -10.87 11.27
N VAL A 55 -5.09 -10.53 9.98
CA VAL A 55 -5.17 -11.52 8.90
C VAL A 55 -3.97 -12.47 8.94
N GLY A 56 -2.75 -11.95 9.09
CA GLY A 56 -1.55 -12.78 9.20
C GLY A 56 -1.56 -13.69 10.41
N ALA A 57 -2.02 -13.21 11.57
CA ALA A 57 -2.18 -14.02 12.76
C ALA A 57 -3.21 -15.15 12.56
N ASN A 58 -4.31 -14.90 11.84
CA ASN A 58 -5.29 -15.92 11.49
C ASN A 58 -4.70 -17.00 10.58
N LEU A 59 -3.87 -16.63 9.60
CA LEU A 59 -3.20 -17.56 8.69
C LEU A 59 -2.23 -18.50 9.42
N ILE A 60 -1.50 -17.99 10.41
CA ILE A 60 -0.62 -18.81 11.26
C ILE A 60 -1.44 -19.73 12.15
N ARG A 61 -2.47 -19.20 12.84
CA ARG A 61 -3.28 -20.01 13.76
C ARG A 61 -4.08 -21.11 13.06
N SER A 62 -4.47 -20.93 11.80
CA SER A 62 -5.17 -21.96 11.03
C SER A 62 -4.23 -23.06 10.50
N GLY A 63 -2.92 -22.88 10.63
CA GLY A 63 -1.92 -23.78 10.03
C GLY A 63 -1.81 -23.64 8.51
N ALA A 64 -2.32 -22.55 7.93
CA ALA A 64 -2.24 -22.31 6.49
C ALA A 64 -0.82 -21.87 6.04
N PHE A 65 -0.10 -21.15 6.92
CA PHE A 65 1.26 -20.68 6.67
C PHE A 65 2.09 -20.72 7.97
N ASP A 66 3.36 -21.14 7.87
CA ASP A 66 4.29 -21.16 9.00
C ASP A 66 4.89 -19.77 9.31
N ILE A 67 5.02 -18.95 8.26
CA ILE A 67 5.65 -17.62 8.32
C ILE A 67 4.80 -16.65 7.51
N VAL A 68 4.48 -15.51 8.11
CA VAL A 68 3.76 -14.41 7.46
C VAL A 68 4.47 -13.09 7.72
N VAL A 69 4.63 -12.29 6.67
CA VAL A 69 5.03 -10.88 6.76
C VAL A 69 3.77 -10.04 6.73
N ALA A 70 3.53 -9.25 7.78
CA ALA A 70 2.32 -8.43 7.91
C ALA A 70 2.65 -7.03 8.44
N GLY A 71 1.90 -6.02 7.98
CA GLY A 71 2.09 -4.63 8.38
C GLY A 71 1.45 -3.67 7.38
N GLY A 72 1.98 -2.45 7.30
CA GLY A 72 1.60 -1.45 6.31
C GLY A 72 2.54 -0.26 6.32
N SER A 73 2.61 0.44 5.20
CA SER A 73 3.40 1.66 5.03
C SER A 73 2.58 2.70 4.28
N GLU A 74 2.73 3.97 4.64
CA GLU A 74 2.06 5.08 3.98
C GLU A 74 3.05 6.25 3.81
N CYS A 75 2.98 6.92 2.67
CA CYS A 75 3.79 8.10 2.38
C CYS A 75 3.02 9.37 2.76
N LEU A 76 3.57 10.21 3.63
CA LEU A 76 2.96 11.51 3.90
C LEU A 76 3.15 12.45 2.71
N THR A 77 2.04 13.00 2.20
CA THR A 77 2.05 13.87 1.02
C THR A 77 1.17 15.11 1.25
N ARG A 78 1.27 16.09 0.36
CA ARG A 78 0.35 17.24 0.36
C ARG A 78 -1.10 16.83 0.14
N PHE A 79 -1.35 15.70 -0.52
CA PHE A 79 -2.71 15.16 -0.68
C PHE A 79 -3.30 14.79 0.68
N HIS A 80 -2.54 14.07 1.51
CA HIS A 80 -2.94 13.72 2.88
C HIS A 80 -3.23 14.97 3.72
N LEU A 81 -2.29 15.92 3.78
CA LEU A 81 -2.46 17.15 4.59
C LEU A 81 -3.64 18.02 4.12
N ASN A 82 -3.81 18.20 2.82
CA ASN A 82 -4.91 18.98 2.27
C ASN A 82 -6.26 18.30 2.52
N GLY A 83 -6.31 16.96 2.49
CA GLY A 83 -7.51 16.20 2.82
C GLY A 83 -7.95 16.42 4.27
N PHE A 84 -7.03 16.38 5.22
CA PHE A 84 -7.32 16.69 6.63
C PHE A 84 -7.74 18.13 6.85
N ASN A 85 -7.12 19.10 6.16
CA ASN A 85 -7.48 20.52 6.28
C ASN A 85 -8.86 20.87 5.68
N ALA A 86 -9.44 19.97 4.89
CA ALA A 86 -10.75 20.17 4.26
C ALA A 86 -11.93 19.63 5.12
N LEU A 87 -11.62 18.97 6.25
CA LEU A 87 -12.57 18.50 7.25
C LEU A 87 -12.79 19.58 8.32
#